data_AF-A0A345F304-F1
#
_entry.id   AF-A0A345F304-F1
#
_cell.length_a   1.000
_cell.length_b   1.000
_cell.length_c   1.000
_cell.angle_alpha   90.00
_cell.angle_beta   90.00
_cell.angle_gamma   90.00
#
_symmetry.space_group_name_H-M   'P 1'
#
loop_
_entity.id
_entity.type
_entity.pdbx_description
1 polymer ?
#
loop_
_entity_poly.entity_id
_entity_poly.type
_entity_poly.pdbx_seq_one_letter_code
_entity_poly.pdbx_strand_id
1 'polypeptide(L)'
;MVFVAFFILGERKVLGYMQIRKGPNKVGLCLLQSFADLMKLVIKFKFVFFQNRSWLSWWGVYLLVLLACGYCVLFFFSFGGVSSVNFMLWFLVVTSMTGYSLLSVGWGCYNKFALVSCVRSAFGSVSFEACFMCIVVLVALVWGSY
;
A
#
# COMPACT_ATOMS: atom_id res chain seq x y z
N MET A 1 8.72 9.95 0.29
CA MET A 1 8.04 9.82 -1.03
C MET A 1 9.01 9.69 -2.21
N VAL A 2 10.10 10.47 -2.29
CA VAL A 2 11.10 10.34 -3.39
C VAL A 2 11.71 8.92 -3.48
N PHE A 3 12.03 8.30 -2.34
CA PHE A 3 12.51 6.90 -2.30
C PHE A 3 11.55 5.91 -2.96
N VAL A 4 10.23 6.10 -2.84
CA VAL A 4 9.22 5.22 -3.44
C VAL A 4 9.28 5.30 -4.98
N ALA A 5 9.47 6.50 -5.54
CA ALA A 5 9.62 6.68 -6.98
C ALA A 5 10.85 5.95 -7.54
N PHE A 6 11.97 5.97 -6.82
CA PHE A 6 13.17 5.21 -7.21
C PHE A 6 12.99 3.70 -7.03
N PHE A 7 12.28 3.27 -5.99
CA PHE A 7 11.96 1.86 -5.76
C PHE A 7 11.15 1.26 -6.92
N ILE A 8 10.14 1.97 -7.43
CA ILE A 8 9.33 1.55 -8.60
C ILE A 8 10.22 1.35 -9.83
N LEU A 9 11.17 2.25 -10.06
CA LEU A 9 12.12 2.13 -11.17
C LEU A 9 13.06 0.93 -10.98
N GLY A 10 13.54 0.72 -9.75
CA GLY A 10 14.35 -0.42 -9.36
C GLY A 10 13.65 -1.74 -9.65
N GLU A 11 12.39 -1.91 -9.21
CA GLU A 11 11.58 -3.09 -9.46
C GLU A 11 11.50 -3.42 -10.96
N ARG A 12 11.17 -2.42 -11.80
CA ARG A 12 11.09 -2.58 -13.26
C ARG A 12 12.43 -2.99 -13.88
N LYS A 13 13.55 -2.50 -13.35
CA LYS A 13 14.90 -2.90 -13.80
C LYS A 13 15.22 -4.33 -13.39
N VAL A 14 15.01 -4.71 -12.13
CA VAL A 14 15.30 -6.05 -11.61
C VAL A 14 14.48 -7.10 -12.38
N LEU A 15 13.18 -6.86 -12.60
CA LEU A 15 12.33 -7.74 -13.42
C LEU A 15 12.79 -7.80 -14.88
N GLY A 16 13.30 -6.69 -15.43
CA GLY A 16 13.92 -6.68 -16.74
C GLY A 16 15.13 -7.60 -16.81
N TYR A 17 16.07 -7.46 -15.87
CA TYR A 17 17.27 -8.26 -15.81
C TYR A 17 16.98 -9.76 -15.63
N MET A 18 16.00 -10.12 -14.78
CA MET A 18 15.56 -11.52 -14.62
C MET A 18 15.00 -12.11 -15.93
N GLN A 19 14.35 -11.29 -16.75
CA GLN A 19 13.73 -11.72 -18.01
C GLN A 19 14.63 -11.49 -19.23
N ILE A 20 15.92 -11.19 -19.02
CA ILE A 20 16.91 -10.92 -20.08
C ILE A 20 16.43 -9.79 -21.03
N ARG A 21 15.62 -8.87 -20.52
CA ARG A 21 15.18 -7.66 -21.26
C ARG A 21 15.70 -6.42 -20.57
N LYS A 22 16.17 -5.45 -21.36
CA LYS A 22 16.57 -4.17 -20.77
C LYS A 22 15.34 -3.47 -20.20
N GLY A 23 15.42 -3.08 -18.93
CA GLY A 23 14.41 -2.23 -18.28
C GLY A 23 14.26 -0.87 -18.97
N PRO A 24 13.36 0.00 -18.48
CA PRO A 24 13.08 1.29 -19.12
C PRO A 24 14.36 2.13 -19.23
N ASN A 25 14.81 2.40 -20.46
CA ASN A 25 16.09 3.09 -20.74
C ASN A 25 15.95 4.36 -21.59
N LYS A 26 14.73 4.71 -22.01
CA LYS A 26 14.51 5.77 -23.02
C LYS A 26 14.12 7.15 -22.45
N VAL A 27 13.50 7.23 -21.27
CA VAL A 27 13.01 8.50 -20.73
C VAL A 27 14.08 9.15 -19.82
N GLY A 28 14.69 10.24 -20.29
CA GLY A 28 15.77 10.97 -19.60
C GLY A 28 17.02 10.11 -19.34
N LEU A 29 17.76 10.41 -18.27
CA LEU A 29 18.85 9.57 -17.73
C LEU A 29 18.33 8.29 -17.04
N CYS A 30 17.28 7.66 -17.59
CA CYS A 30 16.53 6.53 -17.04
C CYS A 30 15.78 6.83 -15.73
N LEU A 31 16.37 7.60 -14.81
CA LEU A 31 15.85 7.95 -13.47
C LEU A 31 14.48 8.64 -13.48
N LEU A 32 14.19 9.41 -14.52
CA LEU A 32 12.99 10.25 -14.62
C LEU A 32 11.73 9.46 -15.00
N GLN A 33 11.84 8.15 -15.29
CA GLN A 33 10.71 7.33 -15.73
C GLN A 33 9.55 7.33 -14.71
N SER A 34 9.83 7.16 -13.41
CA SER A 34 8.76 7.11 -12.40
C SER A 34 8.06 8.45 -12.23
N PHE A 35 8.77 9.57 -12.43
CA PHE A 35 8.18 10.91 -12.41
C PHE A 35 7.31 11.15 -13.65
N ALA A 36 7.74 10.67 -14.83
CA ALA A 36 6.95 10.75 -16.05
C ALA A 36 5.64 9.95 -15.96
N ASP A 37 5.66 8.75 -15.37
CA ASP A 37 4.46 7.96 -15.09
C ASP A 37 3.49 8.68 -14.13
N LEU A 38 4.02 9.33 -13.08
CA LEU A 38 3.21 10.13 -12.16
C LEU A 38 2.58 11.33 -12.84
N MET A 39 3.37 12.10 -13.60
CA MET A 39 2.89 13.27 -14.34
C MET A 39 1.82 12.87 -15.38
N LYS A 40 2.00 11.73 -16.04
CA LYS A 40 1.00 11.16 -16.96
C LYS A 40 -0.32 10.85 -16.25
N LEU A 41 -0.29 10.31 -15.03
CA LEU A 41 -1.50 10.05 -14.25
C LEU A 41 -2.21 11.33 -13.81
N VAL A 42 -1.48 12.41 -13.54
CA VAL A 42 -2.04 13.72 -13.18
C VAL A 42 -2.71 14.40 -14.38
N ILE A 43 -2.08 14.34 -15.55
CA ILE A 43 -2.60 14.99 -16.78
C ILE A 43 -3.79 14.21 -17.36
N LYS A 44 -3.87 12.90 -17.13
CA LYS A 44 -4.94 12.07 -17.69
C LYS A 44 -6.29 12.47 -17.09
N PHE A 45 -7.15 13.03 -17.94
CA PHE A 45 -8.51 13.41 -17.55
C PHE A 45 -9.27 12.18 -17.05
N LYS A 46 -9.74 12.24 -15.79
CA LYS A 46 -10.56 11.19 -15.20
C LYS A 46 -12.01 11.43 -15.64
N PHE A 47 -12.51 10.62 -16.57
CA PHE A 47 -13.94 10.58 -16.88
C PHE A 47 -14.70 10.04 -15.66
N VAL A 48 -15.29 10.95 -14.89
CA VAL A 48 -16.12 10.61 -13.70
C VAL A 48 -17.45 9.96 -14.11
N PHE A 49 -17.87 10.12 -15.36
CA PHE A 49 -19.23 9.83 -15.81
C PHE A 49 -19.56 8.34 -16.00
N PHE A 50 -18.58 7.44 -16.10
CA PHE A 50 -18.85 6.05 -16.53
C PHE A 50 -19.17 5.07 -15.40
N GLN A 51 -18.95 5.44 -14.14
CA GLN A 51 -19.41 4.68 -12.98
C GLN A 51 -19.64 5.71 -11.88
N ASN A 52 -20.82 5.74 -11.28
CA ASN A 52 -20.98 6.33 -9.95
C ASN A 52 -19.99 5.61 -9.04
N ARG A 53 -18.74 6.07 -8.93
CA ARG A 53 -17.89 5.64 -7.81
C ARG A 53 -18.62 6.15 -6.61
N SER A 54 -19.19 5.25 -5.82
CA SER A 54 -19.84 5.66 -4.61
C SER A 54 -18.82 6.43 -3.76
N TRP A 55 -19.31 7.39 -2.98
CA TRP A 55 -18.51 8.11 -1.99
C TRP A 55 -17.62 7.17 -1.16
N LEU A 56 -18.11 5.94 -0.92
CA LEU A 56 -17.41 4.85 -0.25
C LEU A 56 -16.06 4.47 -0.92
N SER A 57 -15.99 4.44 -2.25
CA SER A 57 -14.75 4.08 -2.97
C SER A 57 -13.67 5.16 -2.79
N TRP A 58 -14.08 6.43 -2.80
CA TRP A 58 -13.19 7.56 -2.55
C TRP A 58 -12.67 7.55 -1.11
N TRP A 59 -13.54 7.26 -0.15
CA TRP A 59 -13.15 7.05 1.25
C TRP A 59 -12.17 5.91 1.41
N GLY A 60 -12.38 4.78 0.73
CA GLY A 60 -11.45 3.65 0.74
C GLY A 60 -10.05 4.02 0.24
N VAL A 61 -9.97 4.76 -0.88
CA VAL A 61 -8.68 5.25 -1.40
C VAL A 61 -8.02 6.23 -0.43
N TYR A 62 -8.79 7.15 0.15
CA TYR A 62 -8.27 8.11 1.14
C TYR A 62 -7.72 7.39 2.39
N LEU A 63 -8.47 6.42 2.92
CA LEU A 63 -8.02 5.59 4.05
C LEU A 63 -6.72 4.87 3.72
N LEU A 64 -6.58 4.30 2.52
CA LEU A 64 -5.38 3.58 2.12
C LEU A 64 -4.15 4.50 2.06
N VAL A 65 -4.32 5.74 1.57
CA VAL A 65 -3.25 6.75 1.58
C VAL A 65 -2.92 7.19 3.01
N LEU A 66 -3.93 7.39 3.86
CA LEU A 66 -3.74 7.75 5.26
C LEU A 66 -2.98 6.66 6.01
N LEU A 67 -3.32 5.40 5.81
CA LEU A 67 -2.62 4.25 6.40
C LEU A 67 -1.17 4.19 5.92
N ALA A 68 -0.90 4.40 4.62
CA ALA A 68 0.47 4.46 4.09
C ALA A 68 1.31 5.57 4.74
N CYS A 69 0.73 6.75 4.95
CA CYS A 69 1.37 7.82 5.72
C CYS A 69 1.55 7.42 7.20
N GLY A 70 0.57 6.76 7.80
CA GLY A 70 0.62 6.22 9.16
C GLY A 70 1.80 5.29 9.38
N TYR A 71 2.09 4.38 8.44
CA TYR A 71 3.28 3.52 8.49
C TYR A 71 4.58 4.33 8.46
N CYS A 72 4.66 5.37 7.63
CA CYS A 72 5.85 6.22 7.58
C CYS A 72 6.08 6.93 8.93
N VAL A 73 5.00 7.38 9.58
CA VAL A 73 5.05 8.03 10.88
C VAL A 73 5.45 7.03 11.97
N LEU A 74 4.85 5.84 12.01
CA LEU A 74 5.23 4.77 12.95
C LEU A 74 6.71 4.41 12.81
N PHE A 75 7.19 4.25 11.58
CA PHE A 75 8.61 3.98 11.33
C PHE A 75 9.48 5.15 11.83
N PHE A 76 9.12 6.40 11.54
CA PHE A 76 9.87 7.56 12.02
C PHE A 76 9.95 7.60 13.56
N PHE A 77 8.86 7.30 14.28
CA PHE A 77 8.88 7.23 15.75
C PHE A 77 9.78 6.13 16.28
N SER A 78 9.81 4.96 15.62
CA SER A 78 10.70 3.85 15.99
C SER A 78 12.18 4.24 15.86
N PHE A 79 12.57 4.93 14.79
CA PHE A 79 13.95 5.41 14.60
C PHE A 79 14.30 6.65 15.42
N GLY A 80 13.30 7.46 15.77
CA GLY A 80 13.45 8.67 16.58
C GLY A 80 13.66 8.42 18.07
N GLY A 81 13.72 7.16 18.52
CA GLY A 81 13.96 6.79 19.92
C GLY A 81 12.76 7.00 20.85
N VAL A 82 11.59 7.31 20.30
CA VAL A 82 10.34 7.43 21.06
C VAL A 82 9.63 6.08 21.03
N SER A 83 10.20 5.10 21.74
CA SER A 83 9.58 3.77 21.88
C SER A 83 8.62 3.78 23.06
N SER A 84 7.33 3.69 22.78
CA SER A 84 6.33 3.32 23.79
C SER A 84 6.28 1.80 23.95
N VAL A 85 5.91 1.33 25.14
CA VAL A 85 5.80 -0.11 25.47
C VAL A 85 4.68 -0.81 24.68
N ASN A 86 3.89 -0.08 23.88
CA ASN A 86 2.76 -0.60 23.11
C ASN A 86 2.96 -0.42 21.60
N PHE A 87 4.20 -0.24 21.15
CA PHE A 87 4.46 0.14 19.76
C PHE A 87 4.08 -0.99 18.79
N MET A 88 4.32 -2.26 19.16
CA MET A 88 3.92 -3.38 18.30
C MET A 88 2.40 -3.52 18.24
N LEU A 89 1.69 -3.25 19.35
CA LEU A 89 0.22 -3.21 19.35
C LEU A 89 -0.32 -2.11 18.43
N TRP A 90 0.24 -0.91 18.46
CA TRP A 90 -0.14 0.17 17.54
C TRP A 90 0.11 -0.21 16.08
N PHE A 91 1.21 -0.89 15.80
CA PHE A 91 1.49 -1.40 14.45
C PHE A 91 0.42 -2.39 13.99
N LEU A 92 -0.02 -3.31 14.85
CA LEU A 92 -1.08 -4.28 14.55
C LEU A 92 -2.42 -3.61 14.26
N VAL A 93 -2.79 -2.57 15.02
CA VAL A 93 -4.02 -1.79 14.77
C VAL A 93 -3.98 -1.11 13.41
N VAL A 94 -2.84 -0.56 12.99
CA VAL A 94 -2.72 0.07 11.66
C VAL A 94 -2.78 -0.98 10.55
N THR A 95 -2.23 -2.18 10.76
CA THR A 95 -2.33 -3.28 9.78
C THR A 95 -3.77 -3.76 9.58
N SER A 96 -4.56 -3.89 10.64
CA SER A 96 -5.93 -4.39 10.56
C SER A 96 -6.87 -3.47 9.76
N MET A 97 -6.64 -2.16 9.83
CA MET A 97 -7.44 -1.17 9.09
C MET A 97 -7.29 -1.27 7.56
N THR A 98 -6.21 -1.87 7.06
CA THR A 98 -5.94 -1.98 5.62
C THR A 98 -6.98 -2.86 4.90
N GLY A 99 -7.42 -3.97 5.51
CA GLY A 99 -8.43 -4.86 4.94
C GLY A 99 -9.78 -4.15 4.68
N TYR A 100 -10.19 -3.29 5.60
CA TYR A 100 -11.43 -2.49 5.47
C TYR A 100 -11.34 -1.46 4.34
N SER A 101 -10.16 -0.84 4.15
CA SER A 101 -9.94 0.06 3.02
C SER A 101 -10.08 -0.65 1.67
N LEU A 102 -9.58 -1.88 1.54
CA LEU A 102 -9.70 -2.68 0.31
C LEU A 102 -11.17 -3.06 0.02
N LEU A 103 -11.92 -3.43 1.06
CA LEU A 103 -13.32 -3.80 0.92
C LEU A 103 -14.18 -2.61 0.46
N SER A 104 -13.96 -1.42 1.04
CA SER A 104 -14.72 -0.21 0.70
C SER A 104 -14.46 0.28 -0.73
N VAL A 105 -13.23 0.15 -1.24
CA VAL A 105 -12.93 0.45 -2.66
C VAL A 105 -13.73 -0.47 -3.59
N GLY A 106 -13.79 -1.76 -3.26
CA GLY A 106 -14.49 -2.77 -4.07
C GLY A 106 -15.99 -2.62 -4.11
N TRP A 107 -16.60 -2.36 -2.96
CA TRP A 107 -18.05 -2.14 -2.86
C TRP A 107 -18.48 -0.94 -3.69
N GLY A 108 -17.69 0.14 -3.70
CA GLY A 108 -18.06 1.36 -4.41
C GLY A 108 -17.91 1.31 -5.93
N CYS A 109 -17.31 0.24 -6.48
CA CYS A 109 -17.36 -0.07 -7.90
C CYS A 109 -18.59 -0.95 -8.17
N TYR A 110 -19.68 -0.37 -8.66
CA TYR A 110 -20.95 -1.06 -8.98
C TYR A 110 -20.81 -2.09 -10.13
N ASN A 111 -19.97 -3.12 -9.94
CA ASN A 111 -19.73 -4.22 -10.88
C ASN A 111 -19.49 -5.52 -10.09
N LYS A 112 -20.19 -6.59 -10.47
CA LYS A 112 -20.08 -7.91 -9.82
C LYS A 112 -18.64 -8.44 -9.80
N PHE A 113 -17.89 -8.26 -10.88
CA PHE A 113 -16.50 -8.75 -10.97
C PHE A 113 -15.54 -7.99 -10.05
N ALA A 114 -15.74 -6.68 -9.90
CA ALA A 114 -14.95 -5.87 -8.99
C ALA A 114 -15.20 -6.27 -7.53
N LEU A 115 -16.48 -6.46 -7.18
CA LEU A 115 -16.88 -6.89 -5.83
C LEU A 115 -16.26 -8.24 -5.46
N VAL A 116 -16.39 -9.27 -6.31
CA VAL A 116 -15.82 -10.61 -6.05
C VAL A 116 -14.30 -10.55 -5.89
N SER A 117 -13.62 -9.76 -6.73
CA SER A 117 -12.17 -9.59 -6.65
C SER A 117 -11.73 -8.95 -5.34
N CYS A 118 -12.44 -7.92 -4.89
CA CYS A 118 -12.13 -7.22 -3.64
C CYS A 118 -12.43 -8.05 -2.39
N VAL A 119 -13.51 -8.85 -2.40
CA VAL A 119 -13.80 -9.80 -1.33
C VAL A 119 -12.67 -10.83 -1.22
N ARG A 120 -12.21 -11.39 -2.34
CA ARG A 120 -11.08 -12.34 -2.34
C ARG A 120 -9.79 -11.72 -1.79
N SER A 121 -9.47 -10.47 -2.17
CA SER A 121 -8.27 -9.81 -1.65
C SER A 121 -8.39 -9.48 -0.16
N ALA A 122 -9.58 -9.09 0.32
CA ALA A 122 -9.82 -8.79 1.73
C ALA A 122 -9.73 -10.05 2.61
N PHE A 123 -10.27 -11.19 2.16
CA PHE A 123 -10.08 -12.45 2.87
C PHE A 123 -8.60 -12.84 2.96
N GLY A 124 -7.86 -12.69 1.85
CA GLY A 124 -6.43 -12.93 1.83
C GLY A 124 -5.67 -12.05 2.84
N SER A 125 -5.97 -10.74 2.89
CA SER A 125 -5.31 -9.84 3.84
C SER A 125 -5.59 -10.22 5.30
N VAL A 126 -6.83 -10.58 5.63
CA VAL A 126 -7.21 -11.01 6.99
C VAL A 126 -6.48 -12.30 7.40
N SER A 127 -6.34 -13.27 6.48
CA SER A 127 -5.58 -14.49 6.78
C SER A 127 -4.10 -14.20 7.06
N PHE A 128 -3.47 -13.33 6.27
CA PHE A 128 -2.07 -12.94 6.52
C PHE A 128 -1.91 -12.11 7.80
N GLU A 129 -2.89 -11.30 8.15
CA GLU A 129 -2.90 -10.53 9.39
C GLU A 129 -2.91 -11.44 10.63
N ALA A 130 -3.72 -12.51 10.61
CA ALA A 130 -3.74 -13.50 11.69
C ALA A 130 -2.37 -14.17 11.87
N CYS A 131 -1.71 -14.56 10.78
CA CYS A 131 -0.35 -15.11 10.85
C CYS A 131 0.66 -14.07 11.37
N PHE A 132 0.53 -12.82 10.94
CA PHE A 132 1.41 -11.73 11.37
C PHE A 132 1.25 -11.42 12.86
N MET A 133 0.01 -11.40 13.38
CA MET A 133 -0.30 -11.28 14.80
C MET A 133 0.45 -12.33 15.64
N CYS A 134 0.44 -13.60 15.23
CA CYS A 134 1.15 -14.66 15.95
C CYS A 134 2.66 -14.40 16.02
N ILE A 135 3.27 -13.95 14.92
CA ILE A 135 4.71 -13.65 14.87
C ILE A 135 5.05 -12.45 15.77
N VAL A 136 4.25 -11.39 15.72
CA VAL A 136 4.48 -10.19 16.55
C VAL A 136 4.40 -10.51 18.04
N VAL A 137 3.42 -11.31 18.46
CA VAL A 137 3.30 -11.71 19.88
C VAL A 137 4.51 -12.53 20.34
N LEU A 138 5.04 -13.44 19.50
CA LEU A 138 6.26 -14.18 19.83
C LEU A 138 7.47 -13.25 19.99
N VAL A 139 7.61 -12.25 19.12
CA VAL A 139 8.70 -11.27 19.20
C VAL A 139 8.56 -10.38 20.45
N ALA A 140 7.34 -9.94 20.76
CA ALA A 140 7.05 -9.15 21.96
C ALA A 140 7.41 -9.91 23.24
N LEU A 141 7.15 -11.22 23.29
CA LEU A 141 7.51 -12.07 24.43
C LEU A 141 9.03 -12.15 24.63
N VAL A 142 9.81 -12.24 23.54
CA VAL A 142 11.28 -12.28 23.60
C VAL A 142 11.88 -10.94 24.02
N TRP A 143 11.29 -9.83 23.57
CA TRP A 143 11.75 -8.48 23.90
C TRP A 143 11.28 -7.98 25.27
N GLY A 144 10.25 -8.59 25.86
CA GLY A 144 9.67 -8.17 27.13
C GLY A 144 8.90 -6.84 27.05
N SER A 145 8.63 -6.35 25.85
CA SER A 145 7.87 -5.13 25.55
C SER A 145 6.88 -5.38 24.40
N TYR A 146 5.74 -4.68 24.41
CA TYR A 146 4.65 -4.82 23.45
C TYR A 146 4.64 -3.73 22.35
#